data_AF-K9W136-F1
#
_entry.id   AF-K9W136-F1
#
_cell.length_a   1.000
_cell.length_b   1.000
_cell.length_c   1.000
_cell.angle_alpha   90.00
_cell.angle_beta   90.00
_cell.angle_gamma   90.00
#
_symmetry.space_group_name_H-M   'P 1'
#
loop_
_entity.id
_entity.type
_entity.pdbx_description
1 polymer ?
#
loop_
_entity_poly.entity_id
_entity_poly.type
_entity_poly.pdbx_seq_one_letter_code
_entity_poly.pdbx_strand_id
1 'polypeptide(L)' 'MQLQINLIPGAIGDLYADVSTSGFITLADRYGLMTAILEDTLSPDEESCVNRLLRAACREKLTVSDELSLLVS' A
#
# COMPACT_ATOMS: atom_id res chain seq x y z
N MET A 1 24.60 -3.01 1.03
CA MET A 1 23.58 -3.98 0.57
C MET A 1 22.41 -3.19 0.03
N GLN A 2 22.10 -3.31 -1.26
CA GLN A 2 20.84 -2.83 -1.82
C GLN A 2 19.85 -4.00 -1.74
N LEU A 3 18.83 -3.87 -0.88
CA LEU A 3 17.69 -4.78 -0.90
C LEU A 3 16.83 -4.35 -2.09
N GLN A 4 16.81 -5.14 -3.15
CA GLN A 4 15.83 -4.97 -4.23
C GLN A 4 14.48 -5.47 -3.71
N ILE A 5 13.63 -4.54 -3.30
CA ILE A 5 12.25 -4.82 -2.94
C ILE A 5 11.45 -4.63 -4.22
N ASN A 6 11.20 -5.73 -4.93
CA ASN A 6 10.30 -5.70 -6.08
C ASN A 6 8.87 -5.96 -5.60
N LEU A 7 7.93 -5.16 -6.09
CA LEU A 7 6.51 -5.45 -5.91
C LEU A 7 6.18 -6.79 -6.56
N ILE A 8 5.34 -7.56 -5.87
CA ILE A 8 4.67 -8.70 -6.50
C ILE A 8 3.70 -8.12 -7.54
N PRO A 9 3.63 -8.66 -8.77
CA PRO A 9 2.68 -8.20 -9.77
C PRO A 9 1.25 -8.19 -9.23
N GLY A 10 0.53 -7.06 -9.39
CA GLY A 10 -0.84 -6.90 -8.89
C GLY A 10 -0.96 -6.56 -7.41
N ALA A 11 0.14 -6.49 -6.65
CA ALA A 11 0.11 -6.22 -5.21
C ALA A 11 -0.58 -4.89 -4.85
N ILE A 12 -0.49 -3.88 -5.71
CA ILE A 12 -1.16 -2.58 -5.49
C ILE A 12 -2.68 -2.71 -5.63
N GLY A 13 -3.15 -3.51 -6.59
CA GLY A 13 -4.57 -3.78 -6.77
C GLY A 13 -5.16 -4.56 -5.59
N ASP A 14 -4.45 -5.60 -5.15
CA ASP A 14 -4.85 -6.40 -3.99
C ASP A 14 -4.87 -5.55 -2.70
N LEU A 15 -3.81 -4.74 -2.50
CA LEU A 15 -3.75 -3.80 -1.38
C LEU A 15 -4.92 -2.80 -1.43
N TYR A 16 -5.22 -2.25 -2.60
CA TYR A 16 -6.33 -1.32 -2.76
C TYR A 16 -7.66 -1.97 -2.38
N ALA A 17 -7.90 -3.21 -2.82
CA ALA A 17 -9.12 -3.93 -2.49
C ALA A 17 -9.24 -4.21 -0.99
N ASP A 18 -8.16 -4.64 -0.35
CA ASP A 18 -8.13 -4.91 1.09
C ASP A 18 -8.34 -3.63 1.91
N VAL A 19 -7.55 -2.58 1.67
CA VAL A 19 -7.65 -1.29 2.40
C VAL A 19 -9.01 -0.62 2.16
N SER A 20 -9.57 -0.72 0.95
CA SER A 20 -10.91 -0.17 0.67
C SER A 20 -12.02 -0.91 1.43
N THR A 21 -11.80 -2.18 1.77
CA THR A 21 -12.77 -3.00 2.52
C THR A 21 -12.56 -2.87 4.02
N SER A 22 -11.31 -2.92 4.49
CA SER A 22 -10.96 -2.87 5.91
C SER A 22 -10.99 -1.46 6.48
N GLY A 23 -10.63 -0.45 5.66
CA GLY A 23 -10.40 0.93 6.12
C GLY A 23 -9.09 1.11 6.89
N PHE A 24 -8.25 0.07 6.97
CA PHE A 24 -6.98 0.08 7.69
C PHE A 24 -5.82 0.01 6.71
N ILE A 25 -4.73 0.71 7.05
CA ILE A 25 -3.46 0.58 6.35
C ILE A 25 -2.36 0.25 7.35
N THR A 26 -1.63 -0.83 7.10
CA THR A 26 -0.58 -1.33 8.01
C THR A 26 0.77 -0.67 7.73
N LEU A 27 1.72 -0.87 8.64
CA LEU A 27 3.09 -0.42 8.43
C LEU A 27 3.74 -1.10 7.21
N ALA A 28 3.44 -2.37 6.97
CA ALA A 28 3.95 -3.11 5.81
C ALA A 28 3.42 -2.54 4.50
N ASP A 29 2.13 -2.22 4.43
CA ASP A 29 1.48 -1.64 3.25
C ASP A 29 2.09 -0.28 2.90
N ARG A 30 2.36 0.55 3.91
CA ARG A 30 3.00 1.85 3.73
C ARG A 30 4.39 1.72 3.13
N TYR A 31 5.19 0.76 3.60
CA TYR A 31 6.51 0.51 3.01
C TYR A 31 6.38 -0.05 1.60
N GLY A 32 5.42 -0.93 1.33
CA GLY A 32 5.10 -1.41 -0.01
C GLY A 32 4.73 -0.28 -0.97
N LEU A 33 3.86 0.64 -0.54
CA LEU A 33 3.48 1.84 -1.30
C LEU A 33 4.67 2.80 -1.50
N MET A 34 5.51 2.99 -0.48
CA MET A 34 6.69 3.84 -0.62
C MET A 34 7.65 3.27 -1.67
N THR A 35 7.89 1.95 -1.65
CA THR A 35 8.69 1.29 -2.69
C THR A 35 8.05 1.44 -4.06
N ALA A 36 6.73 1.23 -4.16
CA ALA A 36 5.97 1.37 -5.39
C ALA A 36 6.14 2.75 -6.05
N ILE A 37 6.05 3.80 -5.23
CA ILE A 37 6.15 5.19 -5.68
C ILE A 37 7.59 5.55 -6.07
N LEU A 38 8.58 5.01 -5.35
CA LEU A 38 10.00 5.34 -5.58
C LEU A 38 10.60 4.66 -6.81
N GLU A 39 10.14 3.46 -7.15
CA GLU A 39 10.66 2.69 -8.29
C GLU A 39 10.07 3.13 -9.64
N ASP A 40 9.05 4.02 -9.67
CA ASP A 40 8.39 4.55 -10.88
C ASP A 40 7.99 3.46 -11.90
N THR A 41 7.60 2.29 -11.39
CA THR A 41 7.27 1.09 -12.18
C THR A 41 5.77 0.85 -12.29
N LEU A 42 4.94 1.77 -11.77
CA LEU A 42 3.50 1.61 -11.70
C LEU A 42 2.85 1.78 -13.07
N SER A 43 1.93 0.87 -13.37
CA SER A 43 1.01 1.07 -14.49
C SER A 43 0.00 2.20 -14.19
N PRO A 44 -0.64 2.80 -15.20
CA PRO A 44 -1.64 3.86 -14.99
C PRO A 44 -2.79 3.46 -14.05
N ASP A 45 -3.18 2.19 -14.08
CA ASP A 45 -4.24 1.65 -13.21
C ASP A 45 -3.77 1.55 -11.75
N GLU A 46 -2.54 1.08 -11.53
CA GLU A 46 -1.92 1.01 -10.21
C GLU A 46 -1.67 2.42 -9.65
N GLU A 47 -1.21 3.35 -10.48
CA GLU A 47 -1.05 4.76 -10.11
C GLU A 47 -2.39 5.38 -9.68
N SER A 48 -3.48 5.07 -10.37
CA SER A 48 -4.83 5.48 -9.97
C SER A 48 -5.22 4.92 -8.59
N CYS A 49 -4.89 3.66 -8.33
CA CYS A 49 -5.14 3.02 -7.03
C CYS A 49 -4.36 3.70 -5.91
N VAL A 50 -3.05 3.92 -6.11
CA VAL A 50 -2.18 4.63 -5.14
C VAL A 50 -2.73 6.02 -4.85
N ASN A 51 -3.06 6.79 -5.88
CA ASN A 51 -3.61 8.14 -5.72
C ASN A 51 -4.92 8.15 -4.91
N ARG A 52 -5.78 7.15 -5.09
CA ARG A 52 -7.03 7.01 -4.30
C ARG A 52 -6.73 6.68 -2.84
N LEU A 53 -5.78 5.79 -2.56
CA LEU A 53 -5.35 5.46 -1.19
C LEU A 53 -4.76 6.69 -0.49
N LEU A 54 -3.83 7.39 -1.13
CA LEU A 54 -3.23 8.61 -0.58
C LEU A 54 -4.30 9.67 -0.30
N ARG A 55 -5.25 9.87 -1.22
CA ARG A 55 -6.35 10.81 -1.03
C ARG A 55 -7.27 10.40 0.13
N ALA A 56 -7.51 9.12 0.33
CA ALA A 56 -8.30 8.62 1.46
C ALA A 56 -7.55 8.83 2.79
N ALA A 57 -6.24 8.54 2.82
CA ALA A 57 -5.37 8.78 3.98
C ALA A 57 -5.32 10.26 4.35
N CYS A 58 -5.09 11.17 3.40
CA CYS A 58 -5.08 12.62 3.64
C CYS A 58 -6.41 13.19 4.13
N ARG A 59 -7.51 12.47 3.93
CA ARG A 59 -8.86 12.86 4.38
C ARG A 59 -9.25 12.17 5.70
N GLU A 60 -8.29 11.54 6.38
CA GLU A 60 -8.50 10.79 7.63
C GLU A 60 -9.56 9.69 7.47
N LYS A 61 -9.76 9.19 6.24
CA LYS A 61 -10.72 8.11 5.94
C LYS A 61 -10.13 6.71 6.10
N LEU A 62 -8.83 6.63 6.38
CA LEU A 62 -8.11 5.40 6.64
C LEU A 62 -7.51 5.47 8.04
N THR A 63 -7.62 4.38 8.79
CA THR A 63 -6.91 4.23 10.05
C THR A 63 -5.51 3.71 9.77
N VAL A 64 -4.50 4.50 10.12
CA VAL A 64 -3.10 4.10 10.01
C VAL A 64 -2.71 3.33 11.27
N SER A 65 -2.31 2.08 11.09
CA SER A 65 -1.78 1.26 12.16
C SER A 65 -0.26 1.16 12.04
N ASP A 66 0.43 1.32 13.17
CA ASP A 66 1.86 0.99 13.28
C ASP A 66 2.08 -0.50 13.60
N GLU A 67 1.00 -1.28 13.71
CA GLU A 67 1.09 -2.74 13.78
C GLU A 67 1.65 -3.27 12.47
N LEU A 68 2.77 -3.99 12.57
CA LEU A 68 3.06 -5.04 11.61
C LEU A 68 1.94 -6.06 11.78
N SER A 69 1.27 -6.46 10.70
CA SER A 69 0.31 -7.57 10.73
C SER A 69 1.04 -8.82 11.21
N LEU A 70 1.10 -8.99 12.53
CA LEU A 70 1.65 -10.14 13.17
C LEU A 70 0.53 -11.18 13.08
N LEU A 71 0.72 -12.16 12.19
CA LEU A 71 0.03 -13.43 12.29
C LEU A 71 0.33 -13.98 13.69
N VAL A 72 -0.55 -13.70 14.65
CA VAL A 72 -0.60 -14.45 15.91
C VAL A 72 -1.36 -15.71 15.57
N SER A 73 -0.62 -16.75 15.18
CA SER A 73 -1.07 -18.14 15.17
C SER A 73 -1.40 -18.64 16.57
#